data_AF-A0A7C3VDP0-F1
#
_entry.id   AF-A0A7C3VDP0-F1
#
_cell.length_a   1.000
_cell.length_b   1.000
_cell.length_c   1.000
_cell.angle_alpha   90.00
_cell.angle_beta   90.00
_cell.angle_gamma   90.00
#
_symmetry.space_group_name_H-M   'P 1'
#
loop_
_entity.id
_entity.type
_entity.pdbx_description
1 polymer ?
#
loop_
_entity_poly.entity_id
_entity_poly.type
_entity_poly.pdbx_seq_one_letter_code
_entity_poly.pdbx_strand_id
1 'polypeptide(L)'
;MFTFDIKHAILNGGVEEFFELFSRICNVHVSYYDEKGRHVQPSKGKEIEGVLKELSELGYNGPLTVELDDLGIGNMDFARKVEILRREGRFVEKFFKR
;
A
#
# COMPACT_ATOMS: atom_id res chain seq x y z
N MET A 1 -15.29 -10.79 5.22
CA MET A 1 -13.88 -10.36 5.17
C MET A 1 -13.66 -9.68 3.83
N PHE A 2 -12.76 -8.71 3.75
CA PHE A 2 -12.50 -7.97 2.51
C PHE A 2 -11.03 -7.53 2.42
N THR A 3 -10.61 -7.16 1.22
CA THR A 3 -9.33 -6.51 0.96
C THR A 3 -9.49 -5.01 1.17
N PHE A 4 -8.58 -4.42 1.95
CA PHE A 4 -8.44 -2.98 2.06
C PHE A 4 -7.42 -2.48 1.04
N ASP A 5 -7.88 -1.78 0.01
CA ASP A 5 -7.00 -1.12 -0.95
C ASP A 5 -6.78 0.34 -0.54
N ILE A 6 -5.56 0.65 -0.11
CA ILE A 6 -5.22 1.97 0.44
C ILE A 6 -5.38 3.07 -0.62
N LYS A 7 -4.96 2.82 -1.86
CA LYS A 7 -5.01 3.82 -2.93
C LYS A 7 -6.46 4.15 -3.29
N HIS A 8 -7.31 3.13 -3.42
CA HIS A 8 -8.73 3.36 -3.68
C HIS A 8 -9.44 4.05 -2.51
N ALA A 9 -9.11 3.70 -1.27
CA ALA A 9 -9.71 4.36 -0.12
C ALA A 9 -9.31 5.83 -0.01
N ILE A 10 -8.04 6.17 -0.24
CA ILE A 10 -7.57 7.56 -0.22
C ILE A 10 -8.26 8.39 -1.30
N LEU A 11 -8.30 7.90 -2.55
CA LEU A 11 -8.92 8.64 -3.66
C LEU A 11 -10.42 8.88 -3.47
N ASN A 12 -11.11 7.96 -2.80
CA ASN A 12 -12.56 8.05 -2.59
C ASN A 12 -12.94 8.58 -1.19
N GLY A 13 -11.96 8.92 -0.34
CA GLY A 13 -12.19 9.42 1.01
C GLY A 13 -12.73 8.38 2.01
N GLY A 14 -12.48 7.09 1.79
CA GLY A 14 -13.07 5.99 2.56
C GLY A 14 -12.18 5.37 3.65
N VAL A 15 -11.01 5.96 3.96
CA VAL A 15 -10.00 5.33 4.83
C VAL A 15 -10.54 5.05 6.23
N GLU A 16 -11.31 5.98 6.80
CA GLU A 16 -11.84 5.86 8.17
C GLU A 16 -12.84 4.71 8.26
N GLU A 17 -13.72 4.55 7.28
CA GLU A 17 -14.72 3.47 7.20
C GLU A 17 -14.06 2.08 7.10
N PHE A 18 -12.89 2.00 6.46
CA PHE A 18 -12.10 0.77 6.44
C PHE A 18 -11.56 0.45 7.85
N PHE A 19 -11.11 1.45 8.60
CA PHE A 19 -10.64 1.25 9.98
C PHE A 19 -11.77 0.91 10.96
N GLU A 20 -12.97 1.47 10.80
CA GLU A 20 -14.14 1.07 11.59
C GLU A 20 -14.45 -0.43 11.41
N LEU A 21 -14.14 -0.98 10.25
CA LEU A 21 -14.33 -2.38 9.90
C LEU A 21 -13.03 -3.21 10.00
N PHE A 22 -12.02 -2.74 10.73
CA PHE A 22 -10.68 -3.33 10.83
C PHE A 22 -10.67 -4.85 11.03
N SER A 23 -11.52 -5.36 11.94
CA SER A 23 -11.63 -6.80 12.25
C SER A 23 -12.03 -7.68 11.06
N ARG A 24 -12.53 -7.08 9.97
CA ARG A 24 -12.96 -7.76 8.75
C ARG A 24 -11.92 -7.66 7.62
N ILE A 25 -10.84 -6.91 7.81
CA ILE A 25 -9.74 -6.79 6.84
C ILE A 25 -8.93 -8.08 6.87
N CYS A 26 -8.93 -8.83 5.77
CA CYS A 26 -8.12 -10.06 5.66
C CYS A 26 -6.86 -9.89 4.80
N ASN A 27 -6.74 -8.78 4.07
CA ASN A 27 -5.64 -8.49 3.16
C ASN A 27 -5.58 -6.98 2.92
N VAL A 28 -4.39 -6.42 2.75
CA VAL A 28 -4.20 -5.01 2.44
C VAL A 28 -3.38 -4.87 1.14
N HIS A 29 -3.92 -4.12 0.18
CA HIS A 29 -3.17 -3.70 -1.01
C HIS A 29 -2.55 -2.32 -0.77
N VAL A 30 -1.24 -2.24 -0.98
CA VAL A 30 -0.43 -1.06 -0.70
C VAL A 30 0.15 -0.53 -2.00
N SER A 31 -0.27 0.68 -2.36
CA SER A 31 0.23 1.41 -3.51
C SER A 31 -0.02 2.89 -3.30
N TYR A 32 0.77 3.74 -3.94
CA TYR A 32 0.42 5.15 -4.13
C TYR A 32 -0.23 5.34 -5.49
N TYR A 33 -0.57 6.58 -5.84
CA TYR A 33 -1.08 6.92 -7.17
C TYR A 33 -0.34 8.09 -7.81
N ASP A 34 -0.27 8.10 -9.14
CA ASP A 34 0.20 9.25 -9.91
C ASP A 34 -0.97 10.16 -10.33
N GLU A 35 -0.68 11.23 -11.08
CA GLU A 35 -1.68 12.18 -11.60
C GLU A 35 -2.77 11.52 -12.48
N LYS A 36 -2.52 10.30 -12.96
CA LYS A 36 -3.47 9.51 -13.77
C LYS A 36 -4.19 8.44 -12.95
N GLY A 37 -3.99 8.41 -11.64
CA GLY A 37 -4.60 7.43 -10.74
C GLY A 37 -4.03 6.01 -10.85
N ARG A 38 -2.85 5.83 -11.47
CA ARG A 38 -2.21 4.51 -11.65
C ARG A 38 -1.47 4.09 -10.39
N HIS A 39 -1.39 2.79 -10.14
CA HIS A 39 -0.68 2.25 -8.98
C HIS A 39 0.83 2.47 -9.12
N VAL A 40 1.40 3.30 -8.26
CA VAL A 40 2.85 3.60 -8.20
C VAL A 40 3.40 3.32 -6.80
N GLN A 41 4.71 3.54 -6.64
CA GLN A 41 5.45 3.18 -5.43
C GLN A 41 4.82 3.76 -4.15
N PRO A 42 4.47 2.91 -3.15
CA PRO A 42 4.01 3.35 -1.83
C PRO A 42 4.85 4.47 -1.22
N SER A 43 6.18 4.39 -1.37
CA SER A 43 7.12 5.34 -0.76
C SER A 43 7.01 6.78 -1.27
N LYS A 44 6.19 7.05 -2.29
CA LYS A 44 5.99 8.39 -2.85
C LYS A 44 4.88 9.18 -2.15
N GLY A 45 3.98 8.52 -1.41
CA GLY A 45 2.87 9.17 -0.71
C GLY A 45 3.07 9.19 0.80
N LYS A 46 2.98 10.38 1.42
CA LYS A 46 3.03 10.51 2.89
C LYS A 46 1.76 9.99 3.56
N GLU A 47 0.63 10.13 2.88
CA GLU A 47 -0.67 9.59 3.25
C GLU A 47 -0.62 8.05 3.41
N ILE A 48 0.19 7.37 2.60
CA ILE A 48 0.41 5.92 2.73
C ILE A 48 1.13 5.60 4.05
N GLU A 49 2.10 6.40 4.47
CA GLU A 49 2.79 6.20 5.75
C GLU A 49 1.83 6.31 6.93
N GLY A 50 0.88 7.25 6.88
CA GLY A 50 -0.16 7.41 7.89
C GLY A 50 -1.01 6.15 8.03
N VAL A 51 -1.56 5.64 6.91
CA VAL A 51 -2.39 4.44 6.90
C VAL A 51 -1.63 3.20 7.36
N LEU A 52 -0.38 3.01 6.91
CA LEU A 52 0.45 1.87 7.33
C LEU A 52 0.80 1.92 8.83
N LYS A 53 1.07 3.11 9.36
CA LYS A 53 1.32 3.30 10.79
C LYS A 53 0.08 2.96 11.62
N GLU A 54 -1.08 3.45 11.22
CA GLU A 54 -2.35 3.17 11.91
C GLU A 54 -2.72 1.67 11.84
N LEU A 55 -2.56 1.02 10.69
CA LEU A 55 -2.70 -0.44 10.57
C LEU A 55 -1.79 -1.20 11.55
N SER A 56 -0.53 -0.75 11.70
CA SER A 56 0.42 -1.35 12.63
C SER A 56 0.03 -1.13 14.09
N GLU A 57 -0.41 0.08 14.44
CA GLU A 57 -0.86 0.46 15.79
C GLU A 57 -2.13 -0.31 16.20
N LEU A 58 -3.06 -0.54 15.26
CA LEU A 58 -4.24 -1.39 15.44
C LEU A 58 -3.90 -2.89 15.51
N GLY A 59 -2.65 -3.26 15.25
CA GLY A 59 -2.16 -4.64 15.38
C GLY A 59 -2.47 -5.52 14.17
N TYR A 60 -2.55 -4.95 12.96
CA TYR A 60 -2.75 -5.73 11.75
C TYR A 60 -1.59 -6.72 11.54
N ASN A 61 -1.93 -7.99 11.38
CA ASN A 61 -0.98 -9.08 11.20
C ASN A 61 -1.26 -9.94 9.96
N GLY A 62 -2.16 -9.46 9.08
CA GLY A 62 -2.50 -10.13 7.83
C GLY A 62 -1.52 -9.80 6.69
N PRO A 63 -1.79 -10.34 5.49
CA PRO A 63 -0.98 -10.08 4.29
C PRO A 63 -0.99 -8.61 3.86
N LEU A 64 0.20 -8.11 3.50
CA LEU A 64 0.41 -6.81 2.87
C LEU A 64 0.95 -7.06 1.45
N THR A 65 0.19 -6.64 0.44
CA THR A 65 0.56 -6.82 -0.96
C THR A 65 0.95 -5.47 -1.57
N VAL A 66 2.20 -5.33 -2.00
CA VAL A 66 2.63 -4.16 -2.78
C VAL A 66 2.10 -4.31 -4.21
N GLU A 67 1.16 -3.46 -4.59
CA GLU A 67 0.52 -3.48 -5.91
C GLU A 67 1.06 -2.35 -6.78
N LEU A 68 1.60 -2.66 -7.96
CA LEU A 68 2.22 -1.68 -8.86
C LEU A 68 1.79 -1.94 -10.30
N ASP A 69 1.52 -0.86 -11.03
CA ASP A 69 1.25 -0.89 -12.47
C ASP A 69 2.54 -0.56 -13.24
N ASP A 70 2.98 -1.47 -14.10
CA ASP A 70 4.15 -1.29 -14.96
C ASP A 70 4.05 0.01 -15.79
N LEU A 71 2.85 0.38 -16.26
CA LEU A 71 2.64 1.63 -17.02
C LEU A 71 2.85 2.87 -16.15
N GLY A 72 2.57 2.78 -14.85
CA GLY A 72 2.78 3.84 -13.86
C GLY A 72 4.27 4.08 -13.55
N ILE A 73 5.13 3.09 -13.82
CA ILE A 73 6.57 3.16 -13.51
C ILE A 73 7.41 3.39 -14.77
N GLY A 74 6.93 2.96 -15.93
CA GLY A 74 7.58 3.14 -17.23
C GLY A 74 8.24 1.86 -17.76
N ASN A 75 8.87 1.95 -18.93
CA ASN A 75 9.59 0.81 -19.51
C ASN A 75 10.81 0.45 -18.67
N MET A 76 10.88 -0.80 -18.22
CA MET A 76 11.89 -1.27 -17.29
C MET A 76 12.28 -2.71 -17.60
N ASP A 77 13.55 -3.04 -17.38
CA ASP A 77 13.98 -4.43 -17.36
C ASP A 77 13.52 -5.15 -16.08
N PHE A 78 13.64 -6.48 -16.11
CA PHE A 78 13.27 -7.34 -14.99
C PHE A 78 14.06 -7.02 -13.71
N ALA A 79 15.36 -6.74 -13.83
CA ALA A 79 16.23 -6.49 -12.68
C ALA A 79 15.77 -5.24 -11.91
N ARG A 80 15.42 -4.19 -12.64
CA ARG A 80 14.93 -2.95 -12.07
C ARG A 80 13.53 -3.13 -11.46
N LYS A 81 12.64 -3.93 -12.05
CA LYS A 81 11.35 -4.29 -11.42
C LYS A 81 11.56 -4.96 -10.06
N VAL A 82 12.46 -5.94 -9.99
CA VAL A 82 12.81 -6.63 -8.74
C VAL A 82 13.40 -5.66 -7.71
N GLU A 83 14.26 -4.74 -8.13
CA GLU A 83 14.84 -3.74 -7.23
C GLU A 83 13.78 -2.83 -6.62
N ILE A 84 12.83 -2.34 -7.42
CA ILE A 84 11.71 -1.53 -6.94
C ILE A 84 10.87 -2.32 -5.95
N LEU A 85 10.44 -3.53 -6.31
CA LEU A 85 9.62 -4.36 -5.41
C LEU A 85 10.34 -4.64 -4.08
N ARG A 86 11.65 -4.90 -4.11
CA ARG A 86 12.45 -5.07 -2.88
C ARG A 86 12.49 -3.79 -2.04
N ARG A 87 12.64 -2.62 -2.66
CA ARG A 87 12.68 -1.34 -1.96
C ARG A 87 11.33 -1.02 -1.32
N GLU A 88 10.24 -1.17 -2.08
CA GLU A 88 8.89 -0.89 -1.62
C GLU A 88 8.45 -1.91 -0.55
N GLY A 89 8.81 -3.18 -0.69
CA GLY A 89 8.61 -4.18 0.36
C GLY A 89 9.28 -3.77 1.68
N ARG A 90 10.56 -3.35 1.64
CA ARG A 90 11.26 -2.84 2.83
C ARG A 90 10.61 -1.58 3.41
N PHE A 91 10.11 -0.70 2.55
CA PHE A 91 9.39 0.50 2.99
C PHE A 91 8.13 0.13 3.76
N VAL A 92 7.35 -0.84 3.29
CA VAL A 92 6.14 -1.29 4.01
C VAL A 92 6.51 -2.04 5.29
N GLU A 93 7.48 -2.95 5.22
CA GLU A 93 7.92 -3.74 6.38
C GLU A 93 8.38 -2.88 7.57
N LYS A 94 8.97 -1.69 7.33
CA LYS A 94 9.50 -0.83 8.39
C LYS A 94 8.43 -0.41 9.42
N PHE A 95 7.16 -0.41 9.04
CA PHE A 95 6.05 -0.04 9.92
C PHE A 95 5.59 -1.18 10.82
N PHE A 96 5.86 -2.43 10.46
CA PHE A 96 5.35 -3.62 11.16
C PHE A 96 6.45 -4.40 11.89
N LYS A 97 7.72 -4.03 11.70
CA LYS A 97 8.85 -4.57 12.47
C LYS A 97 8.80 -4.04 13.90
N ARG A 98 8.61 -4.96 14.86
CA ARG A 98 8.73 -4.72 16.30
C ARG A 98 10.12 -5.11 16.78
#